data_AF-A0A1G1MM22-F1
#
_entry.id   AF-A0A1G1MM22-F1
#
_cell.length_a   1.000
_cell.length_b   1.000
_cell.length_c   1.000
_cell.angle_alpha   90.00
_cell.angle_beta   90.00
_cell.angle_gamma   90.00
#
_symmetry.space_group_name_H-M   'P 1'
#
loop_
_entity.id
_entity.type
_entity.pdbx_description
1 polymer ?
#
loop_
_entity_poly.entity_id
_entity_poly.type
_entity_poly.pdbx_seq_one_letter_code
_entity_poly.pdbx_strand_id
1 'polypeptide(L)'
;MNIGKYCMGTLHASTSRETIMRLQNEPMNVPEVLINLVDVFVIMRRYNHNGKIQRVVGELVETAGMEEKMVLLSALWTFDFSALKYRESSISSIYRDRLAQASGKSPKEVMQELRIRSHIIDKLVEKDIKDFTPVTEFFRTYSTDPDAAINSLGLKKEDLLRSPTEK
;
A
#
# COMPACT_ATOMS: atom_id res chain seq x y z
N MET A 1 3.30 16.78 -4.06
CA MET A 1 3.33 16.91 -2.58
C MET A 1 3.25 18.34 -2.09
N ASN A 2 4.29 19.17 -2.24
CA ASN A 2 4.39 20.44 -1.50
C ASN A 2 3.25 21.47 -1.75
N ILE A 3 2.63 21.44 -2.93
CA ILE A 3 1.48 22.30 -3.29
C ILE A 3 0.14 21.55 -3.31
N GLY A 4 0.02 20.45 -2.56
CA GLY A 4 -1.23 19.68 -2.43
C GLY A 4 -1.60 18.78 -3.62
N LYS A 5 -0.70 18.61 -4.60
CA LYS A 5 -0.89 17.65 -5.71
C LYS A 5 -0.45 16.24 -5.32
N TYR A 6 -1.29 15.25 -5.62
CA TYR A 6 -0.96 13.83 -5.56
C TYR A 6 0.02 13.48 -6.68
N CYS A 7 1.10 12.75 -6.35
CA CYS A 7 2.14 12.39 -7.31
C CYS A 7 2.56 10.94 -7.08
N MET A 8 2.85 10.25 -8.17
CA MET A 8 3.51 8.94 -8.17
C MET A 8 4.67 9.01 -9.15
N GLY A 9 5.73 8.28 -8.87
CA GLY A 9 6.92 8.23 -9.70
C GLY A 9 7.60 6.87 -9.58
N THR A 10 8.49 6.59 -10.53
CA THR A 10 9.35 5.41 -10.45
C THR A 10 10.79 5.87 -10.39
N LEU A 11 11.59 5.18 -9.58
CA LEU A 11 13.02 5.42 -9.47
C LEU A 11 13.72 4.06 -9.47
N HIS A 12 14.84 3.97 -10.19
CA HIS A 12 15.66 2.79 -10.14
C HIS A 12 16.42 2.77 -8.81
N ALA A 13 16.02 1.92 -7.88
CA ALA A 13 16.65 1.72 -6.58
C ALA A 13 16.29 0.33 -6.02
N SER A 14 17.17 -0.26 -5.22
CA SER A 14 17.02 -1.60 -4.65
C SER A 14 16.43 -1.59 -3.23
N THR A 15 16.48 -0.44 -2.55
CA THR A 15 15.95 -0.23 -1.19
C THR A 15 15.33 1.16 -1.06
N SER A 16 14.51 1.35 -0.03
CA SER A 16 13.94 2.64 0.36
C SER A 16 15.04 3.67 0.71
N ARG A 17 16.10 3.23 1.40
CA ARG A 17 17.28 4.07 1.68
C ARG A 17 18.07 4.48 0.44
N GLU A 18 18.29 3.56 -0.51
CA GLU A 18 18.93 3.90 -1.78
C GLU A 18 18.07 4.89 -2.58
N THR A 19 16.74 4.75 -2.54
CA THR A 19 15.81 5.68 -3.17
C THR A 19 16.01 7.10 -2.64
N ILE A 20 16.06 7.27 -1.32
CA ILE A 20 16.31 8.57 -0.67
C ILE A 20 17.68 9.11 -1.11
N MET A 21 18.73 8.30 -1.06
CA MET A 21 20.07 8.73 -1.43
C MET A 21 20.13 9.22 -2.89
N ARG A 22 19.43 8.54 -3.82
CA ARG A 22 19.35 8.96 -5.22
C ARG A 22 18.56 10.25 -5.43
N LEU A 23 17.55 10.50 -4.59
CA LEU A 23 16.81 11.77 -4.60
C LEU A 23 17.66 12.92 -4.06
N GLN A 24 18.46 12.67 -3.02
CA GLN A 24 19.31 13.68 -2.39
C GLN A 24 20.51 14.09 -3.25
N ASN A 25 21.09 13.15 -4.00
CA ASN A 25 22.28 13.42 -4.80
C ASN A 25 21.93 13.93 -6.21
N GLU A 26 22.91 14.55 -6.87
CA GLU A 26 22.81 14.92 -8.28
C GLU A 26 22.52 13.69 -9.16
N PRO A 27 21.68 13.81 -10.21
CA PRO A 27 21.11 15.04 -10.77
C PRO A 27 19.78 15.48 -10.11
N MET A 28 19.32 14.79 -9.08
CA MET A 28 18.00 15.05 -8.48
C MET A 28 18.07 16.19 -7.46
N ASN A 29 19.11 16.19 -6.61
CA ASN A 29 19.43 17.25 -5.64
C ASN A 29 18.21 17.74 -4.82
N VAL A 30 17.40 16.80 -4.34
CA VAL A 30 16.17 17.08 -3.60
C VAL A 30 16.46 17.20 -2.10
N PRO A 31 16.12 18.33 -1.45
CA PRO A 31 16.27 18.50 0.00
C PRO A 31 15.51 17.44 0.82
N GLU A 32 16.07 17.04 1.96
CA GLU A 32 15.51 15.95 2.79
C GLU A 32 14.10 16.27 3.30
N VAL A 33 13.84 17.55 3.56
CA VAL A 33 12.53 18.07 3.97
C VAL A 33 11.46 17.76 2.92
N LEU A 34 11.79 17.83 1.63
CA LEU A 34 10.85 17.50 0.56
C LEU A 34 10.68 15.99 0.39
N ILE A 35 11.74 15.21 0.60
CA ILE A 35 11.67 13.74 0.57
C ILE A 35 10.79 13.21 1.71
N ASN A 36 10.82 13.86 2.88
CA ASN A 36 9.96 13.55 4.01
C ASN A 36 8.45 13.74 3.72
N LEU A 37 8.09 14.44 2.63
CA LEU A 37 6.71 14.55 2.18
C LEU A 37 6.22 13.30 1.42
N VAL A 38 7.12 12.40 1.03
CA VAL A 38 6.75 11.14 0.36
C VAL A 38 6.07 10.23 1.37
N ASP A 39 4.83 9.83 1.13
CA ASP A 39 4.09 9.02 2.09
C ASP A 39 4.55 7.55 2.12
N VAL A 40 4.74 6.95 0.94
CA VAL A 40 4.97 5.50 0.79
C VAL A 40 6.02 5.21 -0.29
N PHE A 41 6.93 4.30 0.01
CA PHE A 41 7.86 3.69 -0.93
C PHE A 41 7.46 2.22 -1.18
N VAL A 42 7.32 1.84 -2.45
CA VAL A 42 7.05 0.47 -2.88
C VAL A 42 8.29 -0.07 -3.58
N ILE A 43 9.03 -0.96 -2.93
CA ILE A 43 10.29 -1.48 -3.46
C ILE A 43 10.03 -2.78 -4.21
N MET A 44 10.16 -2.75 -5.53
CA MET A 44 10.00 -3.93 -6.38
C MET A 44 11.29 -4.74 -6.45
N ARG A 45 11.21 -6.06 -6.26
CA ARG A 45 12.34 -6.99 -6.41
C ARG A 45 12.05 -8.04 -7.46
N ARG A 46 13.09 -8.41 -8.20
CA ARG A 46 13.09 -9.51 -9.16
C ARG A 46 13.93 -10.64 -8.60
N TYR A 47 13.38 -11.84 -8.56
CA TYR A 47 14.07 -13.03 -8.10
C TYR A 47 13.92 -14.17 -9.10
N ASN A 48 14.89 -15.08 -9.08
CA ASN A 48 14.84 -16.30 -9.86
C ASN A 48 14.54 -17.45 -8.88
N HIS A 49 13.39 -18.09 -9.07
CA HIS A 49 12.96 -19.22 -8.26
C HIS A 49 12.59 -20.37 -9.21
N ASN A 50 13.26 -21.51 -9.08
CA ASN A 50 13.08 -22.70 -9.93
C ASN A 50 13.16 -22.40 -11.44
N GLY A 51 14.13 -21.57 -11.85
CA GLY A 51 14.33 -21.18 -13.25
C GLY A 51 13.28 -20.20 -13.78
N LYS A 52 12.33 -19.77 -12.96
CA LYS A 52 11.32 -18.76 -13.31
C LYS A 52 11.64 -17.42 -12.66
N ILE A 53 11.53 -16.36 -13.44
CA ILE A 53 11.64 -15.00 -12.94
C ILE A 53 10.31 -14.62 -12.32
N GLN A 54 10.34 -14.25 -11.05
CA GLN A 54 9.19 -13.71 -10.33
C GLN A 54 9.50 -12.28 -9.86
N ARG A 55 8.46 -11.45 -9.85
CA ARG A 55 8.53 -10.05 -9.38
C ARG A 55 7.61 -9.91 -8.18
N VAL A 56 8.13 -9.36 -7.09
CA VAL A 56 7.35 -9.10 -5.86
C VAL A 56 7.61 -7.68 -5.39
N VAL A 57 6.69 -7.19 -4.57
CA VAL A 57 6.99 -6.09 -3.67
C VAL A 57 7.92 -6.65 -2.60
N GLY A 58 9.20 -6.29 -2.63
CA GLY A 58 10.17 -6.75 -1.64
C GLY A 58 9.97 -6.09 -0.29
N GLU A 59 9.59 -4.81 -0.30
CA GLU A 59 9.36 -4.01 0.90
C GLU A 59 8.30 -2.93 0.61
N LEU A 60 7.38 -2.74 1.53
CA LEU A 60 6.45 -1.61 1.58
C LEU A 60 6.82 -0.76 2.78
N VAL A 61 7.17 0.51 2.55
CA VAL A 61 7.70 1.40 3.58
C VAL A 61 6.89 2.67 3.63
N GLU A 62 6.50 3.11 4.82
CA GLU A 62 5.95 4.45 5.04
C GLU A 62 7.03 5.39 5.61
N THR A 63 6.92 6.67 5.29
CA THR A 63 7.77 7.70 5.91
C THR A 63 7.27 8.01 7.30
N ALA A 64 8.16 7.88 8.29
CA ALA A 64 7.83 8.01 9.69
C ALA A 64 8.16 9.39 10.30
N GLY A 65 8.64 10.32 9.47
CA GLY A 65 9.06 11.66 9.90
C GLY A 65 10.53 11.89 9.60
N MET A 66 11.15 12.82 10.33
CA MET A 66 12.53 13.24 10.11
C MET A 66 13.21 13.53 11.45
N GLU A 67 14.44 13.05 11.60
CA GLU A 67 15.31 13.34 12.73
C GLU A 67 16.58 14.01 12.20
N GLU A 68 16.86 15.24 12.66
CA GLU A 68 17.89 16.13 12.11
C GLU A 68 17.79 16.30 10.58
N LYS A 69 18.58 15.54 9.82
CA LYS A 69 18.59 15.51 8.35
C LYS A 69 18.29 14.12 7.77
N MET A 70 17.92 13.16 8.61
CA MET A 70 17.62 11.80 8.19
C MET A 70 16.11 11.58 8.16
N VAL A 71 15.59 11.21 6.99
CA VAL A 71 14.19 10.76 6.87
C VAL A 71 14.05 9.43 7.62
N LEU A 72 13.08 9.32 8.52
CA LEU A 72 12.75 8.09 9.22
C LEU A 72 11.83 7.24 8.36
N LEU A 73 12.05 5.93 8.37
CA LEU A 73 11.32 4.97 7.55
C LEU A 73 10.77 3.87 8.44
N SER A 74 9.51 3.49 8.20
CA SER A 74 8.87 2.34 8.84
C SER A 74 8.49 1.30 7.80
N ALA A 75 9.17 0.15 7.81
CA ALA A 75 8.84 -0.96 6.94
C ALA A 75 7.55 -1.64 7.45
N LEU A 76 6.47 -1.56 6.67
CA LEU A 76 5.17 -2.13 7.01
C LEU A 76 5.14 -3.61 6.66
N TRP A 77 5.62 -3.95 5.45
CA TRP A 77 5.63 -5.31 4.94
C TRP A 77 6.95 -5.63 4.28
N THR A 78 7.47 -6.83 4.53
CA THR A 78 8.65 -7.38 3.88
C THR A 78 8.33 -8.72 3.26
N PHE A 79 8.97 -9.05 2.13
CA PHE A 79 8.82 -10.37 1.52
C PHE A 79 9.94 -11.31 1.99
N ASP A 80 9.57 -12.39 2.66
CA ASP A 80 10.47 -13.47 3.03
C ASP A 80 10.60 -14.46 1.87
N PHE A 81 11.77 -14.46 1.24
CA PHE A 81 12.08 -15.32 0.11
C PHE A 81 12.14 -16.80 0.49
N SER A 82 12.62 -17.13 1.69
CA SER A 82 12.78 -18.54 2.11
C SER A 82 11.42 -19.18 2.34
N ALA A 83 10.47 -18.41 2.88
CA ALA A 83 9.10 -18.86 3.14
C ALA A 83 8.13 -18.59 1.99
N LEU A 84 8.53 -17.82 0.97
CA LEU A 84 7.68 -17.30 -0.11
C LEU A 84 6.42 -16.58 0.41
N LYS A 85 6.57 -15.80 1.49
CA LYS A 85 5.45 -15.14 2.17
C LYS A 85 5.78 -13.71 2.54
N TYR A 86 4.75 -12.87 2.56
CA TYR A 86 4.84 -11.54 3.15
C TYR A 86 4.80 -11.62 4.68
N ARG A 87 5.66 -10.86 5.33
CA ARG A 87 5.69 -10.68 6.79
C ARG A 87 5.33 -9.23 7.12
N GLU A 88 4.29 -9.07 7.93
CA GLU A 88 3.98 -7.77 8.53
C GLU A 88 5.10 -7.43 9.53
N SER A 89 5.78 -6.32 9.29
CA SER A 89 6.94 -5.88 10.08
C SER A 89 6.56 -4.78 11.07
N SER A 90 5.60 -3.93 10.70
CA SER A 90 5.03 -2.90 11.57
C SER A 90 3.62 -2.53 11.12
N ILE A 91 2.84 -1.95 12.03
CA ILE A 91 1.50 -1.44 11.73
C ILE A 91 1.63 -0.01 11.20
N SER A 92 0.92 0.29 10.11
CA SER A 92 0.83 1.67 9.63
C SER A 92 0.15 2.53 10.68
N SER A 93 0.88 3.50 11.19
CA SER A 93 0.41 4.42 12.23
C SER A 93 0.33 5.82 11.67
N ILE A 94 1.41 6.29 11.05
CA ILE A 94 1.52 7.68 10.62
C ILE A 94 0.65 7.93 9.40
N TYR A 95 0.73 7.08 8.37
CA TYR A 95 -0.11 7.22 7.19
C TYR A 95 -1.60 7.01 7.54
N ARG A 96 -1.90 5.99 8.36
CA ARG A 96 -3.26 5.72 8.86
C ARG A 96 -3.85 6.93 9.59
N ASP A 97 -3.11 7.54 10.50
CA ASP A 97 -3.62 8.64 11.32
C ASP A 97 -3.78 9.93 10.49
N ARG A 98 -2.86 10.18 9.54
CA ARG A 98 -3.03 11.26 8.53
C ARG A 98 -4.28 11.04 7.67
N LEU A 99 -4.51 9.82 7.21
CA LEU A 99 -5.68 9.47 6.40
C LEU A 99 -6.98 9.59 7.22
N ALA A 100 -6.96 9.15 8.47
CA ALA A 100 -8.07 9.29 9.41
C ALA A 100 -8.46 10.77 9.56
N GLN A 101 -7.49 11.64 9.85
CA GLN A 101 -7.69 13.08 9.96
C GLN A 101 -8.22 13.70 8.66
N ALA A 102 -7.62 13.38 7.52
CA ALA A 102 -8.01 13.95 6.22
C ALA A 102 -9.42 13.49 5.76
N SER A 103 -9.84 12.28 6.16
CA SER A 103 -11.14 11.72 5.79
C SER A 103 -12.25 11.98 6.82
N GLY A 104 -11.91 12.56 7.98
CA GLY A 104 -12.85 12.73 9.10
C GLY A 104 -13.28 11.41 9.76
N LYS A 105 -12.51 10.33 9.55
CA LYS A 105 -12.77 9.00 10.12
C LYS A 105 -11.87 8.73 11.31
N SER A 106 -12.25 7.79 12.16
CA SER A 106 -11.35 7.26 13.18
C SER A 106 -10.29 6.33 12.57
N PRO A 107 -9.12 6.18 13.20
CA PRO A 107 -8.11 5.19 12.80
C PRO A 107 -8.67 3.76 12.72
N LYS A 108 -9.64 3.43 13.58
CA LYS A 108 -10.34 2.14 13.58
C LYS A 108 -11.14 1.93 12.30
N GLU A 109 -11.89 2.94 11.86
CA GLU A 109 -12.67 2.88 10.62
C GLU A 109 -11.77 2.78 9.38
N VAL A 110 -10.61 3.45 9.38
CA VAL A 110 -9.62 3.30 8.31
C VAL A 110 -9.10 1.86 8.23
N MET A 111 -8.78 1.25 9.37
CA MET A 111 -8.34 -0.15 9.41
C MET A 111 -9.45 -1.13 9.01
N GLN A 112 -10.70 -0.84 9.37
CA GLN A 112 -11.87 -1.62 8.95
C GLN A 112 -12.06 -1.55 7.43
N GLU A 113 -11.98 -0.36 6.85
CA GLU A 113 -12.04 -0.16 5.40
C GLU A 113 -10.89 -0.87 4.68
N LEU A 114 -9.67 -0.84 5.24
CA LEU A 114 -8.52 -1.60 4.71
C LEU A 114 -8.83 -3.09 4.62
N ARG A 115 -9.38 -3.69 5.70
CA ARG A 115 -9.77 -5.11 5.72
C ARG A 115 -10.84 -5.45 4.70
N ILE A 116 -11.87 -4.60 4.59
CA ILE A 116 -12.95 -4.76 3.60
C ILE A 116 -12.34 -4.79 2.19
N ARG A 117 -11.50 -3.81 1.86
CA ARG A 117 -10.86 -3.72 0.53
C ARG A 117 -9.94 -4.90 0.25
N SER A 118 -9.19 -5.38 1.24
CA SER A 118 -8.38 -6.60 1.09
C SER A 118 -9.26 -7.80 0.72
N HIS A 119 -10.35 -8.04 1.45
CA HIS A 119 -11.25 -9.15 1.17
C HIS A 119 -11.95 -9.04 -0.20
N ILE A 120 -12.30 -7.81 -0.60
CA ILE A 120 -12.85 -7.54 -1.93
C ILE A 120 -11.87 -7.97 -3.02
N ILE A 121 -10.58 -7.63 -2.89
CA ILE A 121 -9.55 -8.02 -3.86
C ILE A 121 -9.41 -9.56 -3.91
N ASP A 122 -9.40 -10.22 -2.75
CA ASP A 122 -9.37 -11.69 -2.68
C ASP A 122 -10.57 -12.30 -3.42
N LYS A 123 -11.76 -11.72 -3.26
CA LYS A 123 -12.99 -12.19 -3.92
C LYS A 123 -13.01 -11.92 -5.42
N LEU A 124 -12.42 -10.83 -5.89
CA LEU A 124 -12.23 -10.60 -7.32
C LEU A 124 -11.32 -11.68 -7.92
N VAL A 125 -10.23 -12.03 -7.22
CA VAL A 125 -9.32 -13.12 -7.65
C VAL A 125 -10.02 -14.47 -7.66
N GLU A 126 -10.79 -14.81 -6.62
CA GLU A 126 -11.57 -16.07 -6.56
C GLU A 126 -12.58 -16.20 -7.70
N LYS A 127 -13.17 -15.08 -8.16
CA LYS A 127 -14.11 -15.04 -9.27
C LYS A 127 -13.45 -14.90 -10.65
N ASP A 128 -12.12 -14.97 -10.71
CA ASP A 128 -11.31 -14.78 -11.92
C ASP A 128 -11.49 -13.41 -12.61
N ILE A 129 -11.88 -12.38 -11.85
CA ILE A 129 -12.04 -11.00 -12.34
C ILE A 129 -10.68 -10.30 -12.24
N LYS A 130 -9.86 -10.45 -13.29
CA LYS A 130 -8.48 -9.95 -13.35
C LYS A 130 -8.20 -8.98 -14.51
N ASP A 131 -9.15 -8.84 -15.42
CA ASP A 131 -9.00 -7.96 -16.58
C ASP A 131 -9.17 -6.49 -16.19
N PHE A 132 -8.42 -5.61 -16.87
CA PHE A 132 -8.36 -4.19 -16.55
C PHE A 132 -9.73 -3.52 -16.53
N THR A 133 -10.57 -3.77 -17.55
CA THR A 133 -11.87 -3.10 -17.68
C THR A 133 -12.85 -3.52 -16.58
N PRO A 134 -13.15 -4.83 -16.36
CA PRO A 134 -14.02 -5.24 -15.27
C PRO A 134 -13.55 -4.79 -13.88
N VAL A 135 -12.25 -4.86 -13.61
CA VAL A 135 -11.67 -4.43 -12.33
C VAL A 135 -11.86 -2.92 -12.13
N THR A 136 -11.65 -2.12 -13.18
CA THR A 136 -11.82 -0.66 -13.12
C THR A 136 -13.29 -0.28 -12.91
N GLU A 137 -14.21 -0.94 -13.61
CA GLU A 137 -15.66 -0.74 -13.46
C GLU A 137 -16.12 -1.09 -12.03
N PHE A 138 -15.61 -2.19 -11.49
CA PHE A 138 -15.87 -2.59 -10.12
C PHE A 138 -15.42 -1.51 -9.13
N PHE A 139 -14.17 -1.04 -9.20
CA PHE A 139 -13.67 -0.03 -8.25
C PHE A 139 -14.31 1.34 -8.42
N ARG A 140 -14.70 1.72 -9.65
CA ARG A 140 -15.50 2.92 -9.89
C ARG A 140 -16.85 2.80 -9.17
N THR A 141 -17.52 1.66 -9.32
CA THR A 141 -18.80 1.39 -8.64
C THR A 141 -18.60 1.42 -7.13
N TYR A 142 -17.56 0.76 -6.60
CA TYR A 142 -17.25 0.78 -5.16
C TYR A 142 -17.01 2.20 -4.63
N SER A 143 -16.43 3.09 -5.43
CA SER A 143 -16.22 4.48 -5.03
C SER A 143 -17.50 5.31 -4.97
N THR A 144 -18.54 4.97 -5.75
CA THR A 144 -19.81 5.71 -5.80
C THR A 144 -20.90 5.07 -4.95
N ASP A 145 -20.97 3.74 -4.95
CA ASP A 145 -21.92 2.91 -4.24
C ASP A 145 -21.22 1.61 -3.77
N PRO A 146 -20.59 1.64 -2.58
CA PRO A 146 -19.90 0.48 -2.02
C PRO A 146 -20.82 -0.73 -1.83
N ASP A 147 -22.09 -0.50 -1.47
CA ASP A 147 -23.01 -1.57 -1.12
C ASP A 147 -23.45 -2.32 -2.39
N ALA A 148 -23.74 -1.61 -3.49
CA ALA A 148 -23.99 -2.22 -4.80
C ALA A 148 -22.79 -3.02 -5.31
N ALA A 149 -21.57 -2.48 -5.18
CA ALA A 149 -20.35 -3.18 -5.58
C ALA A 149 -20.15 -4.48 -4.76
N ILE A 150 -20.28 -4.41 -3.43
CA ILE A 150 -20.16 -5.59 -2.55
C ILE A 150 -21.23 -6.64 -2.90
N ASN A 151 -22.48 -6.22 -3.12
CA ASN A 151 -23.58 -7.11 -3.52
C ASN A 151 -23.33 -7.79 -4.86
N SER A 152 -22.68 -7.12 -5.82
CA SER A 152 -22.30 -7.73 -7.11
C SER A 152 -21.36 -8.93 -6.97
N LEU A 153 -20.60 -8.98 -5.87
CA LEU A 153 -19.75 -10.12 -5.53
C LEU A 153 -20.49 -11.21 -4.75
N GLY A 154 -21.78 -11.03 -4.45
CA GLY A 154 -22.57 -11.94 -3.63
C GLY A 154 -22.18 -11.90 -2.14
N LEU A 155 -21.58 -10.81 -1.69
CA LEU A 155 -21.17 -10.59 -0.31
C LEU A 155 -22.17 -9.65 0.36
N LYS A 156 -22.29 -9.74 1.69
CA LYS A 156 -22.90 -8.68 2.49
C LYS A 156 -21.82 -7.95 3.26
N LYS A 157 -21.95 -6.64 3.37
CA LYS A 157 -21.00 -5.80 4.12
C LYS A 157 -20.83 -6.27 5.56
N GLU A 158 -21.90 -6.76 6.17
CA GLU A 158 -21.92 -7.33 7.53
C GLU A 158 -20.99 -8.55 7.66
N ASP A 159 -20.89 -9.38 6.62
CA ASP A 159 -20.04 -10.57 6.61
C ASP A 159 -18.55 -10.19 6.53
N LEU A 160 -18.24 -9.03 5.95
CA LEU A 160 -16.88 -8.48 5.83
C LEU A 160 -16.36 -7.85 7.13
N LEU A 161 -17.27 -7.55 8.07
CA LEU A 161 -16.97 -6.93 9.35
C LEU A 161 -16.73 -7.94 10.47
N ARG A 162 -17.10 -9.21 10.26
CA ARG A 162 -16.83 -10.29 11.22
C ARG A 162 -15.34 -10.66 11.16
N SER A 163 -14.69 -10.61 12.32
CA SER A 163 -13.26 -10.93 12.41
C SER A 163 -13.01 -12.42 12.12
N PRO A 164 -11.86 -12.81 11.54
CA PRO A 164 -11.52 -14.22 11.28
C PRO A 164 -11.45 -15.11 12.54
N THR A 165 -11.57 -14.55 13.74
CA THR A 165 -11.52 -15.26 15.03
C THR A 165 -12.84 -15.92 15.45
N GLU A 166 -13.89 -15.90 14.61
CA GLU A 166 -15.17 -16.58 14.88
C GLU A 166 -15.47 -17.75 13.93
N LYS A 167 -14.45 -18.41 13.37
CA LYS A 167 -14.61 -19.70 12.69
C LYS A 167 -13.65 -20.74 13.22
#